data_AF-A0AA36B9J8-F1
#
_entry.id   AF-A0AA36B9J8-F1
#
_cell.length_a   1.000
_cell.length_b   1.000
_cell.length_c   1.000
_cell.angle_alpha   90.00
_cell.angle_beta   90.00
_cell.angle_gamma   90.00
#
_symmetry.space_group_name_H-M   'P 1'
#
loop_
_entity.id
_entity.type
_entity.pdbx_description
1 polymer ?
#
loop_
_entity_poly.entity_id
_entity_poly.type
_entity_poly.pdbx_seq_one_letter_code
_entity_poly.pdbx_strand_id
1 'polypeptide(L)'
;MGVPLSCRGGSGGHLLGGPSKVLMVGPTKAAIVFVIDSAKPLQLKLAKLDLWEILQENELKLCPLLVIANKQDSKESLPVENVSDEMGLSNIQDRMWSIIAISALETEGVDKALRELCRLLDEHRASMP
;
A
#
# COMPACT_ATOMS: atom_id res chain seq x y z
N MET A 1 18.71 -0.90 -15.90
CA MET A 1 17.31 -0.69 -16.36
C MET A 1 16.52 -0.16 -15.18
N GLY A 2 16.21 1.14 -15.16
CA GLY A 2 15.38 1.73 -14.11
C GLY A 2 13.94 1.26 -14.29
N VAL A 3 13.35 0.69 -13.24
CA VAL A 3 11.93 0.36 -13.20
C VAL A 3 11.17 1.70 -13.14
N PRO A 4 10.27 2.03 -14.09
CA PRO A 4 9.47 3.23 -13.97
C PRO A 4 8.54 3.06 -12.76
N LEU A 5 8.78 3.87 -11.74
CA LEU A 5 7.88 4.07 -10.61
C LEU A 5 6.79 5.04 -11.08
N SER A 6 5.54 4.62 -11.08
CA SER A 6 4.42 5.51 -11.36
C SER A 6 3.70 5.80 -10.06
N CYS A 7 3.82 7.03 -9.57
CA CYS A 7 3.00 7.51 -8.45
C CYS A 7 1.67 7.98 -9.04
N ARG A 8 0.61 7.19 -8.90
CA ARG A 8 -0.76 7.69 -9.12
C ARG A 8 -1.28 8.22 -7.79
N GLY A 9 -1.80 9.45 -7.74
CA GLY A 9 -2.72 9.80 -6.66
C GLY A 9 -4.11 9.26 -7.00
N GLY A 10 -4.92 8.96 -5.98
CA GLY A 10 -6.29 8.50 -6.15
C GLY A 10 -7.26 9.64 -6.44
N SER A 11 -8.09 9.44 -7.48
CA SER A 11 -9.23 10.25 -7.94
C SER A 11 -8.89 11.53 -8.74
N GLY A 12 -9.03 11.43 -10.07
CA GLY A 12 -9.36 12.53 -10.98
C GLY A 12 -8.53 13.82 -10.89
N GLY A 13 -7.50 13.95 -11.73
CA GLY A 13 -7.11 15.26 -12.27
C GLY A 13 -6.61 16.35 -11.32
N HIS A 14 -6.18 16.09 -10.09
CA HIS A 14 -5.39 17.05 -9.30
C HIS A 14 -4.76 16.37 -8.08
N LEU A 15 -3.57 15.77 -8.22
CA LEU A 15 -3.14 14.73 -7.29
C LEU A 15 -1.75 14.88 -6.69
N LEU A 16 -1.53 16.07 -6.13
CA LEU A 16 -0.51 16.32 -5.12
C LEU A 16 -1.22 16.90 -3.89
N GLY A 17 -1.87 16.07 -3.05
CA GLY A 17 -2.50 16.58 -1.83
C GLY A 17 -3.32 15.62 -0.96
N GLY A 18 -3.63 14.40 -1.40
CA GLY A 18 -4.39 13.42 -0.60
C GLY A 18 -3.63 12.84 0.61
N PRO A 19 -4.32 12.23 1.58
CA PRO A 19 -3.73 11.72 2.82
C PRO A 19 -2.83 10.49 2.64
N SER A 20 -2.97 9.79 1.52
CA SER A 20 -2.24 8.56 1.19
C SER A 20 -1.41 8.74 -0.08
N LYS A 21 -0.27 8.03 -0.15
CA LYS A 21 0.55 7.97 -1.36
C LYS A 21 0.50 6.57 -1.94
N VAL A 22 0.15 6.46 -3.22
CA VAL A 22 0.16 5.19 -3.94
C VAL A 22 1.34 5.18 -4.89
N LEU A 23 2.12 4.11 -4.79
CA LEU A 23 3.27 3.83 -5.64
C LEU A 23 2.98 2.55 -6.40
N MET A 24 2.81 2.65 -7.71
CA MET A 24 2.74 1.50 -8.60
C MET A 24 4.15 1.15 -9.06
N VAL A 25 4.57 -0.09 -8.83
CA VAL A 25 5.90 -0.56 -9.21
C VAL A 25 5.79 -1.52 -10.39
N GLY A 26 6.10 -1.03 -11.61
CA GLY A 26 6.56 -1.87 -12.74
C GLY A 26 5.58 -2.09 -13.92
N PRO A 27 6.07 -2.12 -15.19
CA PRO A 27 5.25 -2.28 -16.40
C PRO A 27 4.94 -3.74 -16.80
N THR A 28 5.54 -4.74 -16.14
CA THR A 28 5.34 -6.18 -16.45
C THR A 28 5.26 -7.07 -15.20
N LYS A 29 5.38 -6.47 -14.01
CA LYS A 29 5.39 -7.10 -12.68
C LYS A 29 4.81 -6.12 -11.65
N ALA A 30 3.57 -5.69 -11.84
CA ALA A 30 2.98 -4.62 -11.05
C ALA A 30 2.66 -5.10 -9.63
N ALA A 31 3.27 -4.47 -8.62
CA ALA A 31 2.79 -4.50 -7.24
C ALA A 31 2.26 -3.13 -6.85
N ILE A 32 1.22 -3.12 -6.02
CA ILE A 32 0.64 -1.91 -5.46
C ILE A 32 1.28 -1.69 -4.11
N VAL A 33 1.94 -0.54 -3.90
CA VAL A 33 2.40 -0.11 -2.59
C VAL A 33 1.55 1.07 -2.14
N PHE A 34 0.77 0.87 -1.09
CA PHE A 34 -0.17 1.85 -0.56
C PHE A 34 0.30 2.35 0.80
N VAL A 35 0.75 3.60 0.88
CA VAL A 35 1.31 4.19 2.10
C VAL A 35 0.27 5.05 2.80
N ILE A 36 0.08 4.80 4.10
CA ILE A 36 -0.90 5.44 4.97
C ILE A 36 -0.17 6.19 6.08
N ASP A 37 -0.67 7.39 6.43
CA ASP A 37 -0.29 8.11 7.65
C ASP A 37 -1.09 7.54 8.85
N SER A 38 -0.51 6.60 9.59
CA SER A 38 -1.18 5.91 10.72
C SER A 38 -1.48 6.83 11.91
N ALA A 39 -0.87 8.02 11.96
CA ALA A 39 -1.11 9.04 12.98
C ALA A 39 -2.34 9.93 12.67
N LYS A 40 -3.09 9.63 11.59
CA LYS A 40 -4.31 10.38 11.22
C LYS A 40 -5.52 9.47 11.02
N PRO A 41 -6.10 8.92 12.10
CA PRO A 41 -7.26 8.01 12.05
C PRO A 41 -8.45 8.57 11.25
N LEU A 42 -8.71 9.88 11.34
CA LEU A 42 -9.81 10.53 10.61
C LEU A 42 -9.64 10.44 9.08
N GLN A 43 -8.41 10.31 8.59
CA GLN A 43 -8.11 10.19 7.17
C GLN A 43 -8.12 8.75 6.67
N LEU A 44 -8.11 7.74 7.56
CA LEU A 44 -8.16 6.33 7.18
C LEU A 44 -9.42 5.97 6.40
N LYS A 45 -10.56 6.60 6.70
CA LYS A 45 -11.81 6.34 5.97
C LYS A 45 -11.72 6.78 4.50
N LEU A 46 -11.04 7.90 4.24
CA LEU A 46 -10.80 8.36 2.86
C LEU A 46 -9.76 7.47 2.18
N ALA A 47 -8.66 7.17 2.87
CA ALA A 47 -7.63 6.25 2.38
C ALA A 47 -8.20 4.88 2.00
N LYS A 48 -9.16 4.38 2.78
CA LYS A 48 -9.91 3.15 2.49
C LYS A 48 -10.62 3.28 1.15
N LEU A 49 -11.44 4.32 0.96
CA LEU A 49 -12.17 4.53 -0.30
C LEU A 49 -11.21 4.57 -1.49
N ASP A 50 -10.11 5.32 -1.39
CA ASP A 50 -9.09 5.41 -2.43
C ASP A 50 -8.48 4.04 -2.74
N LEU A 51 -8.10 3.28 -1.70
CA LEU A 51 -7.55 1.94 -1.88
C LEU A 51 -8.55 1.04 -2.61
N TRP A 52 -9.81 0.99 -2.17
CA TRP A 52 -10.80 0.12 -2.80
C TRP A 52 -11.11 0.54 -4.24
N GLU A 53 -11.14 1.83 -4.56
CA GLU A 53 -11.28 2.32 -5.94
C GLU A 53 -10.11 1.83 -6.82
N ILE A 54 -8.87 1.99 -6.34
CA ILE A 54 -7.65 1.57 -7.03
C ILE A 54 -7.64 0.05 -7.26
N LEU A 55 -8.08 -0.75 -6.29
CA LEU A 55 -8.14 -2.21 -6.41
C LEU A 55 -9.14 -2.71 -7.47
N GLN A 56 -10.12 -1.89 -7.85
CA GLN A 56 -11.08 -2.19 -8.92
C GLN A 56 -10.57 -1.81 -10.32
N GLU A 57 -9.46 -1.09 -10.45
CA GLU A 57 -8.90 -0.76 -11.77
C GLU A 57 -8.46 -2.03 -12.50
N ASN A 58 -8.91 -2.19 -13.76
CA ASN A 58 -8.59 -3.38 -14.57
C ASN A 58 -7.08 -3.59 -14.75
N GLU A 59 -6.30 -2.51 -14.86
CA GLU A 59 -4.84 -2.54 -14.97
C GLU A 59 -4.15 -3.09 -13.70
N LEU A 60 -4.84 -3.03 -12.56
CA LEU A 60 -4.35 -3.41 -11.25
C LEU A 60 -4.97 -4.70 -10.72
N LYS A 61 -5.81 -5.36 -11.52
CA LYS A 61 -6.43 -6.62 -11.15
C LYS A 61 -5.36 -7.68 -10.90
N LEU A 62 -5.54 -8.47 -9.83
CA LEU A 62 -4.62 -9.53 -9.39
C LEU A 62 -3.21 -9.06 -8.95
N CYS A 63 -2.87 -7.78 -9.09
CA CYS A 63 -1.58 -7.26 -8.63
C CYS A 63 -1.50 -7.38 -7.10
N PRO A 64 -0.39 -7.93 -6.54
CA PRO A 64 -0.22 -8.02 -5.10
C PRO A 64 -0.18 -6.64 -4.45
N LEU A 65 -0.64 -6.56 -3.21
CA LEU A 65 -0.77 -5.32 -2.44
C LEU A 65 0.13 -5.32 -1.21
N LEU A 66 1.00 -4.33 -1.09
CA LEU A 66 1.69 -4.01 0.15
C LEU A 66 1.11 -2.72 0.74
N VAL A 67 0.51 -2.80 1.92
CA VAL A 67 0.10 -1.64 2.70
C VAL A 67 1.21 -1.27 3.68
N ILE A 68 1.58 0.01 3.71
CA ILE A 68 2.58 0.54 4.62
C ILE A 68 1.89 1.46 5.62
N ALA A 69 1.83 1.03 6.88
CA ALA A 69 1.35 1.82 8.01
C ALA A 69 2.51 2.69 8.52
N ASN A 70 2.65 3.90 7.97
CA ASN A 70 3.75 4.82 8.24
C ASN A 70 3.46 5.74 9.44
N LYS A 71 4.51 6.36 9.98
CA LYS A 71 4.52 7.23 11.16
C LYS A 71 4.33 6.50 12.49
N GLN A 72 4.84 5.28 12.59
CA GLN A 72 4.82 4.52 13.85
C GLN A 72 5.68 5.14 14.97
N ASP A 73 6.47 6.16 14.66
CA ASP A 73 7.16 7.03 15.62
C ASP A 73 6.22 7.97 16.41
N SER A 74 5.03 8.26 15.87
CA SER A 74 4.07 9.18 16.50
C SER A 74 3.24 8.48 17.58
N LYS A 75 2.97 9.18 18.69
CA LYS A 75 2.13 8.67 19.79
C LYS A 75 0.66 8.51 19.39
N GLU A 76 0.24 9.26 18.38
CA GLU A 76 -1.09 9.23 17.78
C GLU A 76 -1.24 8.11 16.75
N SER A 77 -0.16 7.39 16.45
CA SER A 77 -0.15 6.26 15.52
C SER A 77 -1.06 5.12 15.99
N LEU A 78 -1.88 4.62 15.08
CA LEU A 78 -2.61 3.39 15.30
C LEU A 78 -1.70 2.15 15.15
N PRO A 79 -1.88 1.13 16.00
CA PRO A 79 -1.31 -0.20 15.80
C PRO A 79 -1.69 -0.76 14.42
N VAL A 80 -0.82 -1.61 13.87
CA VAL A 80 -0.99 -2.18 12.52
C VAL A 80 -2.29 -2.95 12.39
N GLU A 81 -2.67 -3.66 13.44
CA GLU A 81 -3.90 -4.46 13.52
C GLU A 81 -5.12 -3.55 13.36
N ASN A 82 -5.15 -2.43 14.08
CA ASN A 82 -6.23 -1.45 13.99
C ASN A 82 -6.27 -0.77 12.61
N VAL A 83 -5.12 -0.48 12.01
CA VAL A 83 -5.05 0.05 10.63
C VAL A 83 -5.62 -0.98 9.65
N SER A 84 -5.25 -2.25 9.79
CA SER A 84 -5.76 -3.34 8.96
C SER A 84 -7.28 -3.47 9.03
N ASP A 85 -7.83 -3.43 10.25
CA ASP A 85 -9.28 -3.52 10.50
C ASP A 85 -10.03 -2.33 9.89
N GLU A 86 -9.56 -1.09 10.13
CA GLU A 86 -10.21 0.10 9.59
C GLU A 86 -10.19 0.13 8.07
N MET A 87 -9.06 -0.25 7.46
CA MET A 87 -8.92 -0.36 6.00
C MET A 87 -9.72 -1.54 5.42
N GLY A 88 -10.11 -2.51 6.26
CA GLY A 88 -10.85 -3.70 5.86
C GLY A 88 -10.02 -4.69 5.04
N LEU A 89 -8.71 -4.77 5.27
CA LEU A 89 -7.79 -5.56 4.43
C LEU A 89 -8.14 -7.05 4.43
N SER A 90 -8.71 -7.57 5.51
CA SER A 90 -9.20 -8.95 5.62
C SER A 90 -10.28 -9.30 4.58
N ASN A 91 -10.95 -8.31 4.01
CA ASN A 91 -12.00 -8.52 3.00
C ASN A 91 -11.41 -8.68 1.59
N ILE A 92 -10.10 -8.50 1.41
CA ILE A 92 -9.43 -8.70 0.13
C ILE A 92 -9.18 -10.21 -0.05
N GLN A 93 -9.82 -10.78 -1.08
CA GLN A 93 -9.76 -12.22 -1.38
C GLN A 93 -9.22 -12.55 -2.77
N ASP A 94 -9.08 -11.55 -3.65
CA ASP A 94 -8.76 -11.72 -5.06
C ASP A 94 -7.25 -11.60 -5.38
N ARG A 95 -6.43 -11.32 -4.36
CA ARG A 95 -4.98 -11.09 -4.49
C ARG A 95 -4.26 -11.36 -3.18
N MET A 96 -2.95 -11.57 -3.27
CA MET A 96 -2.07 -11.58 -2.11
C MET A 96 -1.88 -10.16 -1.59
N TRP A 97 -1.84 -10.03 -0.27
CA TRP A 97 -1.58 -8.75 0.37
C TRP A 97 -0.79 -8.91 1.66
N SER A 98 -0.14 -7.83 2.10
CA SER A 98 0.50 -7.74 3.42
C SER A 98 0.48 -6.31 3.93
N ILE A 99 0.59 -6.13 5.25
CA ILE A 99 0.70 -4.82 5.90
C ILE A 99 1.96 -4.77 6.77
N ILE A 100 2.72 -3.68 6.66
CA ILE A 100 3.96 -3.47 7.42
C ILE A 100 3.94 -2.10 8.11
N ALA A 101 4.24 -2.09 9.41
CA ALA A 101 4.54 -0.89 10.18
C ALA A 101 5.92 -0.34 9.81
N ILE A 102 6.02 0.97 9.57
CA ILE A 102 7.29 1.66 9.41
C ILE A 102 7.29 3.01 10.14
N SER A 103 8.50 3.50 10.44
CA SER A 103 8.77 4.93 10.55
C SER A 103 9.71 5.33 9.44
N ALA A 104 9.20 6.07 8.44
CA ALA A 104 10.06 6.63 7.40
C ALA A 104 11.00 7.73 7.95
N LEU A 105 10.62 8.40 9.06
CA LEU A 105 11.42 9.42 9.71
C LEU A 105 12.65 8.79 10.39
N GLU A 106 12.42 7.74 11.18
CA GLU A 106 13.47 7.03 11.91
C GLU A 106 14.14 5.92 11.08
N THR A 107 13.69 5.72 9.84
CA THR A 107 14.13 4.64 8.93
C THR A 107 13.87 3.22 9.50
N GLU A 108 12.93 3.10 10.44
CA GLU A 108 12.58 1.82 11.06
C GLU A 108 11.57 1.03 10.20
N GLY A 109 11.82 -0.26 10.00
CA GLY A 109 10.89 -1.17 9.30
C GLY A 109 10.90 -1.03 7.77
N VAL A 110 11.64 -0.09 7.19
CA VAL A 110 11.74 0.12 5.74
C VAL A 110 12.35 -1.09 5.04
N ASP A 111 13.40 -1.66 5.61
CA ASP A 111 14.05 -2.88 5.13
C ASP A 111 13.11 -4.10 5.19
N LYS A 112 12.27 -4.18 6.23
CA LYS A 112 11.22 -5.19 6.36
C LYS A 112 10.16 -5.03 5.26
N ALA A 113 9.71 -3.80 5.02
CA ALA A 113 8.74 -3.50 3.96
C ALA A 113 9.27 -3.87 2.57
N LEU A 114 10.55 -3.58 2.29
CA LEU A 114 11.20 -3.96 1.03
C LEU A 114 11.31 -5.48 0.87
N ARG A 115 11.71 -6.19 1.93
CA ARG A 115 11.75 -7.66 1.92
C ARG A 115 10.38 -8.27 1.69
N GLU A 116 9.35 -7.70 2.29
CA GLU A 116 7.98 -8.15 2.10
C GLU A 116 7.45 -7.90 0.68
N LEU A 117 7.80 -6.75 0.10
CA LEU A 117 7.49 -6.46 -1.30
C LEU A 117 8.13 -7.49 -2.24
N CYS A 118 9.40 -7.85 -2.00
CA CYS A 118 10.08 -8.89 -2.77
C CYS A 118 9.37 -10.25 -2.63
N ARG A 119 8.98 -10.63 -1.41
CA ARG A 119 8.23 -11.88 -1.16
C ARG A 119 6.93 -11.91 -1.96
N LEU A 120 6.12 -10.87 -1.87
CA LEU A 120 4.85 -10.75 -2.60
C LEU A 120 5.04 -10.84 -4.12
N LEU A 121 6.07 -10.18 -4.65
CA LEU A 121 6.38 -10.22 -6.08
C LEU A 121 6.82 -11.61 -6.54
N ASP A 122 7.65 -12.31 -5.76
CA ASP A 122 8.13 -13.64 -6.12
C ASP A 122 7.03 -14.70 -6.03
N GLU A 123 6.17 -14.64 -5.01
CA GLU A 123 4.99 -15.51 -4.92
C GLU A 123 4.00 -15.26 -6.04
N HIS A 124 3.75 -13.99 -6.38
CA HIS A 124 2.87 -13.65 -7.50
C HIS A 124 3.39 -14.23 -8.82
N ARG A 125 4.70 -14.14 -9.05
CA ARG A 125 5.33 -14.75 -10.23
C ARG A 125 5.22 -16.26 -10.23
N ALA A 126 5.36 -16.92 -9.08
CA ALA A 126 5.21 -18.37 -8.98
C ALA A 126 3.76 -18.84 -9.18
N SER A 127 2.78 -17.98 -8.88
CA SER A 127 1.35 -18.27 -9.05
C SER A 127 0.83 -18.12 -10.48
N MET A 128 1.58 -17.44 -11.36
CA MET A 128 1.18 -17.27 -12.76
C MET A 128 1.56 -18.50 -13.60
N PRO A 129 0.63 -19.08 -14.36
CA PRO A 129 0.87 -20.25 -15.21
C PRO A 129 1.76 -19.97 -16.42
#